data_AF-A0A962V9I2-F1
#
_entry.id   AF-A0A962V9I2-F1
#
_cell.length_a   1.000
_cell.length_b   1.000
_cell.length_c   1.000
_cell.angle_alpha   90.00
_cell.angle_beta   90.00
_cell.angle_gamma   90.00
#
_symmetry.space_group_name_H-M   'P 1'
#
loop_
_entity.id
_entity.type
_entity.pdbx_description
1 polymer ?
#
loop_
_entity_poly.entity_id
_entity_poly.type
_entity_poly.pdbx_seq_one_letter_code
_entity_poly.pdbx_strand_id
1 'polypeptide(L)' 'RTWIKRLARQTIRFSKREVMHDTVIGRLINKVEFKRDIHAKLQI' A
#
# COMPACT_ATOMS: atom_id res chain seq x y z
N ARG A 1 10.47 -10.96 4.01
CA ARG A 1 9.26 -10.97 4.89
C ARG A 1 9.25 -9.86 5.96
N THR A 2 10.36 -9.57 6.63
CA THR A 2 10.45 -8.56 7.73
C THR A 2 10.26 -7.10 7.28
N TRP A 3 10.70 -6.76 6.08
CA TRP A 3 10.64 -5.41 5.53
C TRP A 3 9.20 -4.94 5.25
N ILE A 4 8.34 -5.81 4.74
CA ILE A 4 6.93 -5.50 4.47
C ILE A 4 6.20 -5.13 5.77
N LYS A 5 6.43 -5.90 6.85
CA LYS A 5 5.87 -5.59 8.18
C LYS A 5 6.43 -4.30 8.78
N ARG A 6 7.67 -3.91 8.46
CA ARG A 6 8.24 -2.62 8.88
C ARG A 6 7.61 -1.47 8.10
N LEU A 7 7.43 -1.62 6.79
CA LEU A 7 6.81 -0.61 5.93
C LEU A 7 5.34 -0.40 6.32
N ALA A 8 4.57 -1.47 6.53
CA ALA A 8 3.19 -1.37 7.01
C ALA A 8 3.09 -0.62 8.35
N ARG A 9 4.01 -0.85 9.29
CA ARG A 9 4.05 -0.11 10.57
C ARG A 9 4.42 1.36 10.41
N GLN A 10 5.27 1.70 9.44
CA GLN A 10 5.56 3.10 9.11
C GLN A 10 4.35 3.78 8.47
N THR A 11 3.68 3.12 7.53
CA THR A 11 2.44 3.62 6.92
C THR A 11 1.35 3.84 7.97
N ILE A 12 1.10 2.84 8.84
CA ILE A 12 0.12 2.91 9.94
C ILE A 12 0.42 4.07 10.90
N ARG A 13 1.70 4.32 11.20
CA ARG A 13 2.13 5.43 12.06
C ARG A 13 1.98 6.80 11.38
N PHE A 14 2.02 6.87 10.06
CA PHE A 14 2.03 8.14 9.32
C PHE A 14 0.65 8.79 9.17
N SER A 15 -0.44 8.04 9.30
CA SER A 15 -1.81 8.54 9.20
C SER A 15 -2.64 8.06 10.40
N LYS A 16 -3.53 8.89 10.95
CA LYS A 16 -4.45 8.48 12.03
C LYS A 16 -5.78 7.91 11.50
N ARG A 17 -5.94 7.76 10.18
CA ARG A 17 -7.16 7.25 9.56
C ARG A 17 -6.94 5.82 9.07
N GLU A 18 -7.59 4.87 9.72
CA GLU A 18 -7.57 3.44 9.36
C GLU A 18 -7.93 3.20 7.89
N VAL A 19 -8.89 3.97 7.35
CA VAL A 19 -9.30 3.90 5.94
C VAL A 19 -8.16 4.20 4.96
N MET A 20 -7.23 5.09 5.32
CA MET A 20 -6.06 5.38 4.48
C MET A 20 -5.03 4.25 4.54
N HIS A 21 -4.94 3.54 5.67
CA HIS A 21 -4.02 2.43 5.84
C HIS A 21 -4.41 1.23 5.01
N ASP A 22 -5.67 0.82 5.04
CA ASP A 22 -6.17 -0.28 4.21
C ASP A 22 -5.97 -0.01 2.72
N THR A 23 -6.25 1.23 2.29
CA THR A 23 -6.05 1.64 0.89
C THR A 23 -4.57 1.62 0.49
N VAL A 24 -3.67 2.17 1.32
CA VAL A 24 -2.23 2.22 1.00
C VAL A 24 -1.57 0.84 1.11
N ILE A 25 -1.96 0.02 2.09
CA ILE A 25 -1.46 -1.35 2.25
C ILE A 25 -1.94 -2.21 1.08
N GLY A 26 -3.24 -2.16 0.73
CA GLY A 26 -3.76 -2.87 -0.44
C GLY A 26 -3.06 -2.46 -1.73
N ARG A 27 -2.76 -1.17 -1.90
CA ARG A 27 -2.01 -0.65 -3.05
C ARG A 27 -0.55 -1.13 -3.07
N LEU A 28 0.11 -1.12 -1.92
CA LEU A 28 1.49 -1.59 -1.78
C LEU A 28 1.61 -3.10 -2.04
N ILE A 29 0.67 -3.90 -1.54
CA ILE A 29 0.61 -5.34 -1.79
C ILE A 29 0.38 -5.62 -3.28
N ASN A 30 -0.57 -4.94 -3.92
CA ASN A 30 -0.78 -5.07 -5.37
C ASN A 30 0.46 -4.72 -6.20
N LYS A 31 1.21 -3.71 -5.78
CA LYS A 31 2.46 -3.33 -6.44
C LYS A 31 3.58 -4.34 -6.22
N VAL A 32 3.74 -4.87 -5.00
CA VAL A 32 4.86 -5.75 -4.63
C VAL A 32 4.63 -7.20 -5.08
N GLU A 33 3.44 -7.75 -4.83
CA GLU A 33 3.11 -9.14 -5.13
C GLU A 33 2.70 -9.32 -6.60
N PHE A 34 1.93 -8.38 -7.16
CA PHE A 34 1.35 -8.54 -8.49
C PHE A 34 2.05 -7.71 -9.57
N LYS A 35 3.06 -6.89 -9.22
CA LYS A 35 3.72 -5.90 -10.11
C LYS A 35 2.74 -5.05 -10.92
N ARG A 36 1.48 -4.98 -10.48
CA ARG A 36 0.40 -4.26 -11.15
C ARG A 36 0.20 -2.97 -10.39
N ASP A 37 0.72 -1.89 -10.95
CA ASP A 37 0.32 -0.55 -10.52
C ASP A 37 -1.04 -0.27 -11.16
N ILE A 38 -2.12 -0.48 -10.39
CA ILE A 38 -3.51 -0.31 -10.85
C ILE A 38 -3.76 1.14 -11.30
N HIS A 39 -2.89 2.09 -10.94
CA HIS A 39 -2.98 3.48 -11.38
C HIS A 39 -2.44 3.75 -12.79
N ALA A 40 -1.69 2.82 -13.39
CA ALA A 40 -1.24 2.95 -14.78
C ALA A 40 -2.37 2.76 -15.81
N LYS A 41 -3.59 2.41 -15.37
CA LYS A 41 -4.75 2.16 -16.25
C LYS A 41 -5.92 3.14 -16.11
N LEU A 42 -5.75 4.24 -15.37
CA LEU A 42 -6.75 5.31 -15.25
C LEU A 42 -6.22 6.65 -15.82
N GLN A 43 -5.58 6.58 -16.99
CA GLN A 43 -5.40 7.72 -17.89
C GLN A 43 -6.26 7.54 -19.15
N ILE A 44 -7.57 7.40 -18.96
CA ILE A 44 -8.59 7.57 -20.01
C ILE A 44 -9.65 8.52 -19.46
#